data_AF-A0A1C6VT52-F1
#
_entry.id   AF-A0A1C6VT52-F1
#
_cell.length_a   1.000
_cell.length_b   1.000
_cell.length_c   1.000
_cell.angle_alpha   90.00
_cell.angle_beta   90.00
_cell.angle_gamma   90.00
#
_symmetry.space_group_name_H-M   'P 1'
#
loop_
_entity.id
_entity.type
_entity.pdbx_description
1 polymer ?
#
loop_
_entity_poly.entity_id
_entity_poly.type
_entity_poly.pdbx_seq_one_letter_code
_entity_poly.pdbx_strand_id
1 'polypeptide(L)'
;MPRYARSEREALADLMLTLGPDAPTVNEGWTTRDLAAHLVLRERRPDAAGGIVLPPLRGYAERMRRRIAKRPWPRLVEQVRRAPVWSPVSNPVTDELANTMEFFIHHEDVRRARPGWLPRDLAAGLQAVLWRRAAGMARLALRRFPADVFVQAPGYGALAVGRGGEPVRVVGAPSELVLFLSGRQRVARVQIDGPPAAADRLRNAHLGM
;
A
#
# COMPACT_ATOMS: atom_id res chain seq x y z
N MET A 1 22.67 0.44 3.76
CA MET A 1 21.33 -0.05 4.10
C MET A 1 20.70 -0.67 2.85
N PRO A 2 20.00 -1.81 2.96
CA PRO A 2 19.28 -2.41 1.83
C PRO A 2 18.27 -1.42 1.24
N ARG A 3 18.16 -1.39 -0.11
CA ARG A 3 17.28 -0.49 -0.85
C ARG A 3 15.97 -1.19 -1.22
N TYR A 4 15.09 -1.39 -0.24
CA TYR A 4 13.85 -2.13 -0.42
C TYR A 4 12.88 -1.42 -1.35
N ALA A 5 12.72 -0.09 -1.23
CA ALA A 5 11.85 0.68 -2.10
C ALA A 5 12.26 0.55 -3.58
N ARG A 6 13.57 0.63 -3.85
CA ARG A 6 14.11 0.42 -5.19
C ARG A 6 13.84 -0.99 -5.71
N SER A 7 14.04 -2.00 -4.88
CA SER A 7 13.86 -3.40 -5.28
C SER A 7 12.39 -3.71 -5.60
N GLU A 8 11.45 -3.24 -4.77
CA GLU A 8 10.00 -3.37 -5.02
C GLU A 8 9.58 -2.60 -6.28
N ARG A 9 10.14 -1.41 -6.52
CA ARG A 9 9.89 -0.62 -7.73
C ARG A 9 10.33 -1.35 -9.00
N GLU A 10 11.55 -1.87 -9.02
CA GLU A 10 12.08 -2.59 -10.18
C GLU A 10 11.24 -3.83 -10.48
N ALA A 11 10.91 -4.63 -9.46
CA ALA A 11 10.06 -5.81 -9.60
C ALA A 11 8.63 -5.48 -10.06
N LEU A 12 8.02 -4.41 -9.53
CA LEU A 12 6.71 -3.93 -9.98
C LEU A 12 6.74 -3.51 -11.45
N ALA A 13 7.78 -2.80 -11.88
CA ALA A 13 7.93 -2.37 -13.27
C ALA A 13 8.09 -3.57 -14.22
N ASP A 14 8.86 -4.58 -13.83
CA ASP A 14 8.98 -5.84 -14.59
C ASP A 14 7.65 -6.58 -14.71
N LEU A 15 6.90 -6.67 -13.60
CA LEU A 15 5.60 -7.30 -13.57
C LEU A 15 4.57 -6.55 -14.43
N MET A 16 4.56 -5.21 -14.37
CA MET A 16 3.71 -4.38 -15.21
C MET A 16 3.98 -4.63 -16.70
N LEU A 17 5.24 -4.67 -17.13
CA LEU A 17 5.59 -4.99 -18.52
C LEU A 17 5.11 -6.38 -18.93
N THR A 18 5.24 -7.36 -18.03
CA THR A 18 4.80 -8.75 -18.26
C THR A 18 3.28 -8.86 -18.43
N LEU A 19 2.51 -8.16 -17.61
CA LEU A 19 1.04 -8.25 -17.61
C LEU A 19 0.37 -7.34 -18.65
N GLY A 20 1.05 -6.28 -19.08
CA GLY A 20 0.50 -5.28 -19.97
C GLY A 20 -0.37 -4.24 -19.24
N PRO A 21 -0.86 -3.22 -19.98
CA PRO A 21 -1.50 -2.02 -19.41
C PRO A 21 -2.93 -2.24 -18.89
N ASP A 22 -3.62 -3.27 -19.34
CA ASP A 22 -5.06 -3.48 -19.08
C ASP A 22 -5.30 -4.56 -18.01
N ALA A 23 -4.22 -5.11 -17.43
CA ALA A 23 -4.32 -6.09 -16.36
C ALA A 23 -4.97 -5.48 -15.11
N PRO A 24 -5.84 -6.22 -14.40
CA PRO A 24 -6.50 -5.72 -13.22
C PRO A 24 -5.51 -5.51 -12.07
N THR A 25 -5.90 -4.66 -11.13
CA THR A 25 -5.24 -4.51 -9.82
C THR A 25 -6.24 -4.77 -8.71
N VAL A 26 -5.76 -4.92 -7.47
CA VAL A 26 -6.62 -5.01 -6.28
C VAL A 26 -7.42 -3.73 -6.06
N ASN A 27 -6.93 -2.59 -6.56
CA ASN A 27 -7.67 -1.33 -6.53
C ASN A 27 -8.82 -1.44 -7.54
N GLU A 28 -10.05 -1.51 -7.03
CA GLU A 28 -11.23 -1.69 -7.86
C GLU A 28 -11.33 -0.59 -8.93
N GLY A 29 -11.60 -1.00 -10.18
CA GLY A 29 -11.69 -0.11 -11.32
C GLY A 29 -10.34 0.42 -11.84
N TRP A 30 -9.20 0.02 -11.27
CA TRP A 30 -7.87 0.40 -11.76
C TRP A 30 -7.18 -0.75 -12.48
N THR A 31 -6.69 -0.43 -13.67
CA THR A 31 -5.74 -1.25 -14.42
C THR A 31 -4.30 -0.98 -13.96
N THR A 32 -3.35 -1.80 -14.39
CA THR A 32 -1.91 -1.52 -14.22
C THR A 32 -1.50 -0.19 -14.84
N ARG A 33 -2.16 0.27 -15.92
CA ARG A 33 -1.98 1.62 -16.49
C ARG A 33 -2.41 2.71 -15.53
N ASP A 34 -3.57 2.54 -14.88
CA ASP A 34 -4.07 3.50 -13.89
C ASP A 34 -3.13 3.61 -12.69
N LEU A 35 -2.65 2.46 -12.22
CA LEU A 35 -1.69 2.37 -11.12
C LEU A 35 -0.32 2.97 -11.47
N ALA A 36 0.20 2.69 -12.66
CA ALA A 36 1.44 3.29 -13.13
C ALA A 36 1.32 4.82 -13.25
N ALA A 37 0.18 5.31 -13.74
CA ALA A 37 -0.09 6.74 -13.82
C ALA A 37 -0.16 7.41 -12.44
N HIS A 38 -0.73 6.73 -11.45
CA HIS A 38 -0.74 7.19 -10.04
C HIS A 38 0.67 7.32 -9.47
N LEU A 39 1.51 6.28 -9.61
CA LEU A 39 2.90 6.30 -9.15
C LEU A 39 3.70 7.44 -9.79
N VAL A 40 3.55 7.61 -11.11
CA VAL A 40 4.20 8.70 -11.86
C VAL A 40 3.71 10.07 -11.42
N LEU A 41 2.40 10.24 -11.14
CA LEU A 41 1.85 11.49 -10.64
C LEU A 41 2.43 11.85 -9.27
N ARG A 42 2.40 10.90 -8.33
CA ARG A 42 2.88 11.08 -6.95
C ARG A 42 4.33 11.58 -6.91
N GLU A 43 5.18 11.07 -7.79
CA GLU A 43 6.61 11.42 -7.78
C GLU A 43 6.96 12.65 -8.62
N ARG A 44 6.21 12.92 -9.70
CA ARG A 44 6.60 13.94 -10.70
C ARG A 44 5.68 15.15 -10.75
N ARG A 45 4.61 15.18 -9.96
CA ARG A 45 3.61 16.27 -9.95
C ARG A 45 3.27 16.66 -8.52
N PRO A 46 4.15 17.37 -7.80
CA PRO A 46 3.86 17.82 -6.43
C PRO A 46 2.57 18.67 -6.36
N ASP A 47 2.28 19.43 -7.41
CA ASP A 47 1.04 20.20 -7.59
C ASP A 47 -0.23 19.33 -7.59
N ALA A 48 -0.15 18.12 -8.14
CA ALA A 48 -1.27 17.19 -8.21
C ALA A 48 -1.25 16.14 -7.09
N ALA A 49 -0.07 15.81 -6.55
CA ALA A 49 0.09 14.82 -5.48
C ALA A 49 -0.65 15.21 -4.21
N GLY A 50 -0.83 16.51 -3.95
CA GLY A 50 -1.68 17.01 -2.86
C GLY A 50 -3.11 16.48 -2.91
N GLY A 51 -3.67 16.23 -4.10
CA GLY A 51 -5.01 15.66 -4.27
C GLY A 51 -5.15 14.18 -3.99
N ILE A 52 -4.05 13.47 -3.73
CA ILE A 52 -4.09 12.10 -3.19
C ILE A 52 -4.57 12.13 -1.74
N VAL A 53 -4.16 13.15 -0.97
CA VAL A 53 -4.43 13.26 0.47
C VAL A 53 -5.55 14.24 0.77
N LEU A 54 -5.66 15.32 0.00
CA LEU A 54 -6.58 16.44 0.27
C LEU A 54 -7.85 16.32 -0.58
N PRO A 55 -9.03 16.08 0.03
CA PRO A 55 -10.29 15.91 -0.70
C PRO A 55 -10.62 17.03 -1.71
N PRO A 56 -10.40 18.33 -1.41
CA PRO A 56 -10.71 19.41 -2.36
C PRO A 56 -9.90 19.35 -3.66
N LEU A 57 -8.73 18.71 -3.66
CA LEU A 57 -7.83 18.64 -4.81
C LEU A 57 -7.98 17.33 -5.62
N ARG A 58 -8.81 16.38 -5.16
CA ARG A 58 -9.00 15.06 -5.80
C ARG A 58 -9.36 15.15 -7.27
N GLY A 59 -10.25 16.07 -7.64
CA GLY A 59 -10.65 16.26 -9.04
C GLY A 59 -9.49 16.68 -9.96
N TYR A 60 -8.57 17.53 -9.48
CA TYR A 60 -7.39 17.92 -10.24
C TYR A 60 -6.39 16.76 -10.38
N ALA A 61 -6.12 16.05 -9.27
CA ALA A 61 -5.26 14.88 -9.27
C ALA A 61 -5.76 13.81 -10.25
N GLU A 62 -7.06 13.52 -10.24
CA GLU A 62 -7.67 12.53 -11.12
C GLU A 62 -7.57 12.92 -12.61
N ARG A 63 -7.80 14.20 -12.95
CA ARG A 63 -7.57 14.70 -14.32
C ARG A 63 -6.12 14.52 -14.76
N MET A 64 -5.15 14.80 -13.88
CA MET A 64 -3.73 14.63 -14.19
C MET A 64 -3.33 13.16 -14.31
N ARG A 65 -3.83 12.29 -13.44
CA ARG A 65 -3.63 10.84 -13.51
C ARG A 65 -4.11 10.29 -14.85
N ARG A 66 -5.33 10.64 -15.27
CA ARG A 66 -5.88 10.25 -16.59
C ARG A 66 -5.08 10.79 -17.76
N ARG A 67 -4.53 12.01 -17.65
CA ARG A 67 -3.63 12.56 -18.69
C ARG A 67 -2.31 11.80 -18.77
N ILE A 68 -1.74 11.42 -17.63
CA ILE A 68 -0.50 10.62 -17.57
C ILE A 68 -0.76 9.22 -18.13
N ALA A 69 -1.90 8.61 -17.83
CA ALA A 69 -2.29 7.28 -18.30
C ALA A 69 -2.31 7.16 -19.84
N LYS A 70 -2.53 8.26 -20.58
CA LYS A 70 -2.50 8.29 -22.06
C LYS A 70 -1.11 8.14 -22.67
N ARG A 71 -0.04 8.17 -21.87
CA ARG A 71 1.34 8.01 -22.37
C ARG A 71 1.56 6.60 -22.96
N PRO A 72 2.50 6.45 -23.91
CA PRO A 72 2.90 5.13 -24.39
C PRO A 72 3.30 4.22 -23.23
N TRP A 73 2.76 2.99 -23.21
CA TRP A 73 2.89 2.09 -22.07
C TRP A 73 4.34 1.83 -21.64
N PRO A 74 5.28 1.48 -22.54
CA PRO A 74 6.68 1.27 -22.15
C PRO A 74 7.31 2.51 -21.51
N ARG A 75 6.97 3.71 -22.00
CA ARG A 75 7.47 4.96 -21.42
C ARG A 75 6.86 5.24 -20.05
N LEU A 76 5.61 4.88 -19.83
CA LEU A 76 4.96 5.05 -18.54
C LEU A 76 5.59 4.13 -17.49
N VAL A 77 5.84 2.86 -17.82
CA VAL A 77 6.51 1.93 -16.91
C VAL A 77 7.96 2.32 -16.65
N GLU A 78 8.67 2.82 -17.66
CA GLU A 78 10.04 3.32 -17.46
C GLU A 78 10.08 4.54 -16.51
N GLN A 79 9.04 5.38 -16.53
CA GLN A 79 8.90 6.47 -15.57
C GLN A 79 8.62 5.99 -14.15
N VAL A 80 7.94 4.85 -13.97
CA VAL A 80 7.80 4.18 -12.67
C VAL A 80 9.14 3.62 -12.20
N ARG A 81 9.88 2.94 -13.10
CA ARG A 81 11.18 2.35 -12.80
C ARG A 81 12.23 3.40 -12.40
N ARG A 82 12.24 4.55 -13.08
CA ARG A 82 13.19 5.63 -12.84
C ARG A 82 12.55 6.80 -12.12
N ALA A 83 12.75 6.85 -10.82
CA ALA A 83 12.28 7.96 -10.01
C ALA A 83 13.05 9.27 -10.34
N PRO A 84 12.38 10.44 -10.34
CA PRO A 84 13.06 11.72 -10.41
C PRO A 84 13.86 12.00 -9.12
N VAL A 85 15.15 12.35 -9.25
CA VAL A 85 16.00 12.70 -8.09
C VAL A 85 15.60 14.00 -7.40
N TRP A 86 14.94 14.91 -8.11
CA TRP A 86 14.49 16.21 -7.58
C TRP A 86 13.23 16.10 -6.71
N SER A 87 12.53 14.96 -6.72
CA SER A 87 11.25 14.84 -6.04
C SER A 87 11.42 14.71 -4.52
N PRO A 88 10.58 15.39 -3.73
CA PRO A 88 10.61 15.30 -2.28
C PRO A 88 10.42 13.87 -1.74
N VAL A 89 9.73 13.01 -2.49
CA VAL A 89 9.39 11.64 -2.06
C VAL A 89 10.28 10.57 -2.67
N SER A 90 11.12 10.87 -3.67
CA SER A 90 11.95 9.85 -4.34
C SER A 90 13.42 10.23 -4.50
N ASN A 91 13.88 11.26 -3.78
CA ASN A 91 15.30 11.55 -3.69
C ASN A 91 16.01 10.50 -2.80
N PRO A 92 17.34 10.32 -2.93
CA PRO A 92 18.07 9.26 -2.22
C PRO A 92 17.97 9.30 -0.68
N VAL A 93 17.60 10.44 -0.10
CA VAL A 93 17.50 10.61 1.36
C VAL A 93 16.12 10.15 1.87
N THR A 94 15.05 10.43 1.12
CA THR A 94 13.67 10.18 1.55
C THR A 94 13.02 8.97 0.89
N ASP A 95 13.61 8.39 -0.17
CA ASP A 95 13.04 7.29 -0.95
C ASP A 95 12.60 6.11 -0.06
N GLU A 96 13.49 5.52 0.73
CA GLU A 96 13.11 4.42 1.64
C GLU A 96 12.10 4.85 2.72
N LEU A 97 12.09 6.12 3.12
CA LEU A 97 11.10 6.60 4.07
C LEU A 97 9.71 6.66 3.41
N ALA A 98 9.60 7.21 2.21
CA ALA A 98 8.33 7.50 1.56
C ALA A 98 7.80 6.34 0.71
N ASN A 99 8.68 5.51 0.14
CA ASN A 99 8.35 4.63 -0.99
C ASN A 99 8.37 3.15 -0.66
N THR A 100 9.05 2.67 0.40
CA THR A 100 9.11 1.22 0.68
C THR A 100 7.72 0.62 0.82
N MET A 101 6.82 1.29 1.54
CA MET A 101 5.46 0.82 1.71
C MET A 101 4.62 1.00 0.44
N GLU A 102 4.72 2.16 -0.22
CA GLU A 102 3.98 2.47 -1.45
C GLU A 102 4.25 1.40 -2.53
N PHE A 103 5.53 1.13 -2.81
CA PHE A 103 5.88 0.12 -3.82
C PHE A 103 5.59 -1.30 -3.35
N PHE A 104 5.76 -1.61 -2.06
CA PHE A 104 5.35 -2.93 -1.56
C PHE A 104 3.83 -3.16 -1.75
N ILE A 105 2.98 -2.22 -1.33
CA ILE A 105 1.52 -2.34 -1.45
C ILE A 105 1.14 -2.45 -2.93
N HIS A 106 1.61 -1.54 -3.77
CA HIS A 106 1.21 -1.51 -5.17
C HIS A 106 1.81 -2.65 -5.99
N HIS A 107 2.94 -3.22 -5.57
CA HIS A 107 3.41 -4.47 -6.13
C HIS A 107 2.48 -5.64 -5.78
N GLU A 108 2.02 -5.72 -4.53
CA GLU A 108 1.03 -6.72 -4.14
C GLU A 108 -0.35 -6.47 -4.76
N ASP A 109 -0.75 -5.22 -5.00
CA ASP A 109 -2.00 -4.88 -5.71
C ASP A 109 -2.00 -5.47 -7.13
N VAL A 110 -0.85 -5.53 -7.80
CA VAL A 110 -0.73 -6.15 -9.13
C VAL A 110 -0.62 -7.67 -9.02
N ARG A 111 0.17 -8.19 -8.07
CA ARG A 111 0.37 -9.65 -7.92
C ARG A 111 -0.90 -10.38 -7.48
N ARG A 112 -1.65 -9.80 -6.54
CA ARG A 112 -2.82 -10.43 -5.90
C ARG A 112 -4.13 -10.23 -6.65
N ALA A 113 -4.14 -9.42 -7.70
CA ALA A 113 -5.28 -9.28 -8.60
C ALA A 113 -5.50 -10.48 -9.53
N ARG A 114 -4.64 -11.50 -9.43
CA ARG A 114 -4.71 -12.72 -10.23
C ARG A 114 -5.13 -13.91 -9.36
N PRO A 115 -5.84 -14.92 -9.92
CA PRO A 115 -6.19 -16.12 -9.19
C PRO A 115 -4.94 -16.87 -8.74
N GLY A 116 -5.05 -17.61 -7.62
CA GLY A 116 -3.97 -18.46 -7.12
C GLY A 116 -2.79 -17.72 -6.49
N TRP A 117 -2.93 -16.44 -6.17
CA TRP A 117 -1.88 -15.69 -5.47
C TRP A 117 -1.58 -16.30 -4.09
N LEU A 118 -0.30 -16.23 -3.71
CA LEU A 118 0.19 -16.60 -2.39
C LEU A 118 1.04 -15.45 -1.82
N PRO A 119 1.05 -15.26 -0.48
CA PRO A 119 1.97 -14.35 0.19
C PRO A 119 3.42 -14.61 -0.22
N ARG A 120 4.23 -13.55 -0.29
CA ARG A 120 5.68 -13.72 -0.51
C ARG A 120 6.38 -14.10 0.78
N ASP A 121 7.38 -14.95 0.63
CA ASP A 121 8.43 -15.03 1.64
C ASP A 121 9.35 -13.80 1.48
N LEU A 122 9.43 -12.98 2.52
CA LEU A 122 10.18 -11.72 2.51
C LEU A 122 11.31 -11.81 3.53
N ALA A 123 12.47 -11.26 3.18
CA ALA A 123 13.60 -11.15 4.09
C ALA A 123 13.21 -10.50 5.42
N ALA A 124 13.72 -11.04 6.53
CA ALA A 124 13.40 -10.58 7.87
C ALA A 124 13.61 -9.07 8.07
N GLY A 125 14.62 -8.49 7.39
CA GLY A 125 14.88 -7.05 7.43
C GLY A 125 13.77 -6.21 6.80
N LEU A 126 13.15 -6.66 5.70
CA LEU A 126 12.01 -5.99 5.09
C LEU A 126 10.77 -6.12 5.98
N GLN A 127 10.51 -7.31 6.52
CA GLN A 127 9.41 -7.52 7.48
C GLN A 127 9.54 -6.59 8.70
N ALA A 128 10.74 -6.41 9.25
CA ALA A 128 10.99 -5.49 10.35
C ALA A 128 10.72 -4.01 9.98
N VAL A 129 11.07 -3.59 8.75
CA VAL A 129 10.73 -2.26 8.23
C VAL A 129 9.22 -2.10 8.11
N LEU A 130 8.54 -3.08 7.50
CA LEU A 130 7.08 -3.06 7.31
C LEU A 130 6.35 -3.03 8.66
N TRP A 131 6.84 -3.75 9.68
CA TRP A 131 6.25 -3.72 11.03
C TRP A 131 6.26 -2.32 11.64
N ARG A 132 7.40 -1.62 11.59
CA ARG A 132 7.49 -0.24 12.12
C ARG A 132 6.47 0.67 11.45
N ARG A 133 6.20 0.47 10.17
CA ARG A 133 5.21 1.27 9.44
C ARG A 133 3.77 0.84 9.70
N ALA A 134 3.49 -0.47 9.74
CA ALA A 134 2.20 -1.02 10.13
C ALA A 134 1.80 -0.50 11.52
N ALA A 135 2.74 -0.45 12.47
CA ALA A 135 2.49 0.05 13.81
C ALA A 135 2.11 1.54 13.85
N GLY A 136 2.71 2.37 12.99
CA GLY A 136 2.29 3.77 12.82
C GLY A 136 0.92 3.89 12.16
N MET A 137 0.69 3.11 11.11
CA MET A 137 -0.58 3.09 10.38
C MET A 137 -1.74 2.62 11.26
N ALA A 138 -1.56 1.57 12.05
CA ALA A 138 -2.56 1.06 12.99
C ALA A 138 -2.98 2.16 13.99
N ARG A 139 -2.01 2.88 14.56
CA ARG A 139 -2.28 4.00 15.48
C ARG A 139 -3.06 5.13 14.84
N LEU A 140 -2.98 5.32 13.52
CA LEU A 140 -3.73 6.35 12.81
C LEU A 140 -5.11 5.85 12.36
N ALA A 141 -5.13 4.74 11.64
CA ALA A 141 -6.30 4.16 10.99
C ALA A 141 -7.33 3.64 12.00
N LEU A 142 -6.86 3.06 13.11
CA LEU A 142 -7.73 2.42 14.10
C LEU A 142 -7.99 3.30 15.34
N ARG A 143 -7.45 4.52 15.42
CA ARG A 143 -7.59 5.40 16.61
C ARG A 143 -9.03 5.75 17.00
N ARG A 144 -9.97 5.61 16.06
CA ARG A 144 -11.40 5.87 16.28
C ARG A 144 -12.24 4.59 16.20
N PHE A 145 -11.60 3.44 16.04
CA PHE A 145 -12.32 2.16 15.94
C PHE A 145 -13.00 1.86 17.28
N PRO A 146 -14.29 1.49 17.30
CA PRO A 146 -15.09 1.35 18.52
C PRO A 146 -14.90 -0.04 19.18
N ALA A 147 -13.65 -0.44 19.38
CA ALA A 147 -13.23 -1.65 20.09
C ALA A 147 -11.75 -1.52 20.46
N ASP A 148 -11.27 -2.33 21.41
CA ASP A 148 -9.84 -2.50 21.63
C ASP A 148 -9.26 -3.46 20.58
N VAL A 149 -8.42 -2.93 19.69
CA VAL A 149 -7.79 -3.69 18.62
C VAL A 149 -6.34 -4.01 18.97
N PHE A 150 -6.06 -5.30 19.19
CA PHE A 150 -4.71 -5.82 19.38
C PHE A 150 -4.12 -6.22 18.04
N VAL A 151 -3.16 -5.44 17.55
CA VAL A 151 -2.43 -5.73 16.31
C VAL A 151 -1.13 -6.44 16.66
N GLN A 152 -0.96 -7.68 16.20
CA GLN A 152 0.19 -8.52 16.55
C GLN A 152 0.89 -9.07 15.32
N ALA A 153 2.21 -8.88 15.28
CA ALA A 153 3.12 -9.54 14.34
C ALA A 153 4.03 -10.49 15.12
N PRO A 154 3.77 -11.81 15.08
CA PRO A 154 4.62 -12.80 15.76
C PRO A 154 6.09 -12.64 15.38
N GLY A 155 6.98 -12.57 16.38
CA GLY A 155 8.42 -12.35 16.17
C GLY A 155 8.85 -10.89 15.92
N TYR A 156 7.91 -9.94 15.78
CA TYR A 156 8.23 -8.52 15.52
C TYR A 156 7.64 -7.55 16.56
N GLY A 157 6.46 -7.85 17.10
CA GLY A 157 5.87 -7.07 18.19
C GLY A 157 4.34 -7.08 18.22
N ALA A 158 3.78 -6.32 19.15
CA ALA A 158 2.35 -6.10 19.26
C ALA A 158 2.05 -4.67 19.72
N LEU A 159 0.84 -4.19 19.47
CA LEU A 159 0.32 -2.93 19.99
C LEU A 159 -1.21 -3.01 20.17
N ALA A 160 -1.74 -2.21 21.08
CA ALA A 160 -3.17 -2.01 21.27
C ALA A 160 -3.56 -0.60 20.84
N VAL A 161 -4.67 -0.47 20.11
CA VAL A 161 -5.25 0.79 19.60
C VAL A 161 -6.77 0.71 19.63
N GLY A 162 -7.47 1.83 19.56
CA GLY A 162 -8.94 1.85 19.54
C GLY A 162 -9.52 2.80 20.58
N ARG A 163 -10.82 2.65 20.86
CA ARG A 163 -11.56 3.49 21.82
C ARG A 163 -12.20 2.70 22.98
N GLY A 164 -11.69 1.50 23.29
CA GLY A 164 -12.33 0.62 24.25
C GLY A 164 -13.52 -0.14 23.66
N GLY A 165 -14.01 -1.12 24.39
CA GLY A 165 -15.10 -2.00 24.00
C GLY A 165 -14.65 -3.46 23.94
N GLU A 166 -15.45 -4.32 23.33
CA GLU A 166 -15.09 -5.73 23.22
C GLU A 166 -13.79 -5.91 22.42
N PRO A 167 -12.81 -6.65 22.95
CA PRO A 167 -11.50 -6.74 22.34
C PRO A 167 -11.51 -7.60 21.08
N VAL A 168 -10.79 -7.16 20.06
CA VAL A 168 -10.53 -7.90 18.83
C VAL A 168 -9.03 -7.93 18.56
N ARG A 169 -8.52 -9.08 18.11
CA ARG A 169 -7.11 -9.27 17.77
C ARG A 169 -6.98 -9.48 16.28
N VAL A 170 -5.98 -8.85 15.67
CA VAL A 170 -5.54 -9.11 14.30
C VAL A 170 -4.08 -9.55 14.32
N VAL A 171 -3.83 -10.76 13.83
CA VAL A 171 -2.52 -11.41 13.82
C VAL A 171 -2.08 -11.68 12.39
N GLY A 172 -0.85 -11.33 12.04
CA GLY A 172 -0.31 -11.64 10.72
C GLY A 172 1.16 -11.28 10.57
N ALA A 173 1.78 -11.71 9.48
CA ALA A 173 3.11 -11.21 9.12
C ALA A 173 3.06 -9.68 8.92
N PRO A 174 4.16 -8.94 9.18
CA PRO A 174 4.17 -7.49 9.01
C PRO A 174 3.69 -7.00 7.63
N SER A 175 4.06 -7.71 6.57
CA SER A 175 3.57 -7.50 5.19
C SER A 175 2.06 -7.59 5.05
N GLU A 176 1.45 -8.63 5.63
CA GLU A 176 0.00 -8.83 5.60
C GLU A 176 -0.74 -7.78 6.43
N LEU A 177 -0.16 -7.36 7.56
CA LEU A 177 -0.71 -6.28 8.38
C LEU A 177 -0.65 -4.92 7.66
N VAL A 178 0.42 -4.63 6.90
CA VAL A 178 0.48 -3.44 6.04
C VAL A 178 -0.65 -3.46 5.01
N LEU A 179 -0.87 -4.58 4.32
CA LEU A 179 -1.98 -4.70 3.37
C LEU A 179 -3.33 -4.51 4.06
N PHE A 180 -3.56 -5.20 5.18
CA PHE A 180 -4.78 -5.09 5.95
C PHE A 180 -5.10 -3.65 6.37
N LEU A 181 -4.14 -2.97 6.99
CA LEU A 181 -4.30 -1.60 7.52
C LEU A 181 -4.38 -0.53 6.42
N SER A 182 -3.91 -0.84 5.22
CA SER A 182 -3.96 0.06 4.06
C SER A 182 -5.26 -0.05 3.26
N GLY A 183 -6.23 -0.83 3.71
CA GLY A 183 -7.51 -1.01 3.01
C GLY A 183 -7.56 -2.21 2.06
N ARG A 184 -6.57 -3.11 2.10
CA ARG A 184 -6.51 -4.34 1.27
C ARG A 184 -6.93 -5.57 2.07
N GLN A 185 -7.88 -5.43 3.00
CA GLN A 185 -8.30 -6.53 3.89
C GLN A 185 -8.71 -7.79 3.12
N ARG A 186 -9.36 -7.64 1.96
CA ARG A 186 -9.82 -8.76 1.11
C ARG A 186 -8.70 -9.65 0.55
N VAL A 187 -7.50 -9.10 0.42
CA VAL A 187 -6.33 -9.81 -0.12
C VAL A 187 -5.19 -9.92 0.89
N ALA A 188 -5.44 -9.63 2.17
CA ALA A 188 -4.49 -9.81 3.26
C ALA A 188 -4.74 -11.15 3.96
N ARG A 189 -3.67 -11.88 4.27
CA ARG A 189 -3.68 -13.11 5.07
C ARG A 189 -3.41 -12.78 6.53
N VAL A 190 -4.48 -12.40 7.23
CA VAL A 190 -4.47 -12.17 8.68
C VAL A 190 -5.48 -13.08 9.37
N GLN A 191 -5.18 -13.47 10.60
CA GLN A 191 -6.13 -14.08 11.51
C GLN A 191 -6.79 -12.97 12.33
N ILE A 192 -8.11 -13.03 12.48
CA ILE A 192 -8.87 -12.10 13.31
C ILE A 192 -9.66 -12.89 14.33
N ASP A 193 -9.37 -12.66 15.60
CA ASP A 193 -9.99 -13.33 16.74
C ASP A 193 -10.73 -12.33 17.60
N GLY A 194 -11.92 -12.68 18.08
CA GLY A 194 -12.76 -11.84 18.92
C GLY A 194 -14.24 -12.02 18.60
N PRO A 195 -15.13 -11.20 19.20
CA PRO A 195 -16.55 -11.29 18.94
C PRO A 195 -16.88 -11.11 17.45
N PRO A 196 -17.78 -11.91 16.86
CA PRO A 196 -18.05 -11.89 15.42
C PRO A 196 -18.39 -10.50 14.89
N ALA A 197 -19.20 -9.73 15.62
CA ALA A 197 -19.59 -8.38 15.22
C ALA A 197 -18.39 -7.40 15.16
N ALA A 198 -17.43 -7.51 16.10
CA ALA A 198 -16.22 -6.69 16.10
C ALA A 198 -15.24 -7.11 14.99
N ALA A 199 -15.08 -8.42 14.80
CA ALA A 199 -14.24 -8.99 13.74
C ALA A 199 -14.75 -8.60 12.34
N ASP A 200 -16.06 -8.70 12.10
CA ASP A 200 -16.67 -8.34 10.81
C ASP A 200 -16.64 -6.84 10.56
N ARG A 201 -16.83 -6.03 11.60
CA ARG A 201 -16.63 -4.58 11.51
C ARG A 201 -15.19 -4.24 11.13
N LEU A 202 -14.21 -4.94 11.69
CA LEU A 202 -12.79 -4.69 11.39
C LEU A 202 -12.44 -5.11 9.95
N ARG A 203 -12.97 -6.25 9.48
CA ARG A 203 -12.78 -6.73 8.09
C ARG A 203 -13.31 -5.74 7.05
N ASN A 204 -14.43 -5.10 7.35
CA ASN A 204 -15.14 -4.20 6.42
C ASN A 204 -14.92 -2.71 6.71
N ALA A 205 -14.03 -2.37 7.65
CA ALA A 205 -13.73 -0.98 7.97
C ALA A 205 -13.10 -0.27 6.77
N HIS A 206 -13.45 1.00 6.56
CA HIS A 206 -12.73 1.86 5.63
C HIS A 206 -11.39 2.27 6.25
N LEU A 207 -10.38 1.43 6.02
CA LEU A 207 -8.99 1.63 6.42
C LEU A 207 -8.19 2.15 5.23
N GLY A 208 -7.09 2.88 5.51
CA GLY A 208 -6.27 3.51 4.47
C GLY A 208 -6.78 4.88 4.03
N MET A 209 -6.15 5.43 2.98
CA MET A 209 -6.56 6.67 2.31
C MET A 209 -7.33 6.37 1.02
#